data_AF-A0A5T3E940-F1
#
_entry.id   AF-A0A5T3E940-F1
#
_cell.length_a   1.000
_cell.length_b   1.000
_cell.length_c   1.000
_cell.angle_alpha   90.00
_cell.angle_beta   90.00
_cell.angle_gamma   90.00
#
_symmetry.space_group_name_H-M   'P 1'
#
loop_
_entity.id
_entity.type
_entity.pdbx_description
1 polymer ?
#
loop_
_entity_poly.entity_id
_entity_poly.type
_entity_poly.pdbx_seq_one_letter_code
_entity_poly.pdbx_strand_id
1 'polypeptide(L)'
;FDDEALFNYAKKLAICFFRTDLDALNRWVRNIHINEIKTKEGIKASLKDVKLRKKIESNPPEVDNKYGWSPFLAKDFLVGKGVDTNDYHFSFDTWISCSHMIEIGNDGLFRDSVAYYLYGDEYAAKKLKLRANINNSPISNCSKNTISLLAEELISKALGDDDFNINELFSKIPVMIKKDNRYVSITKEDFASQNGGYTLEVVIEIEGYSSKDH
;
A
#
# COMPACT_ATOMS: atom_id res chain seq x y z
N PHE A 1 -1.68 14.03 -23.19
CA PHE A 1 -0.92 13.81 -24.44
C PHE A 1 -0.87 15.15 -25.16
N ASP A 2 0.31 15.58 -25.56
CA ASP A 2 0.48 16.81 -26.35
C ASP A 2 0.58 16.51 -27.86
N ASP A 3 0.68 15.23 -28.23
CA ASP A 3 0.67 14.72 -29.61
C ASP A 3 -0.67 14.04 -29.93
N GLU A 4 -1.42 14.63 -30.86
CA GLU A 4 -2.73 14.14 -31.31
C GLU A 4 -2.66 12.79 -32.02
N ALA A 5 -1.61 12.53 -32.81
CA ALA A 5 -1.43 11.27 -33.51
C ALA A 5 -1.18 10.13 -32.52
N LEU A 6 -0.40 10.41 -31.46
CA LEU A 6 -0.14 9.47 -30.38
C LEU A 6 -1.40 9.20 -29.55
N PHE A 7 -2.18 10.24 -29.23
CA PHE A 7 -3.47 10.09 -28.54
C PHE A 7 -4.45 9.23 -29.34
N ASN A 8 -4.63 9.53 -30.62
CA ASN A 8 -5.53 8.77 -31.51
C ASN A 8 -5.09 7.31 -31.64
N TYR A 9 -3.79 7.06 -31.65
CA TYR A 9 -3.25 5.70 -31.62
C TYR A 9 -3.56 4.97 -30.30
N ALA A 10 -3.34 5.61 -29.16
CA ALA A 10 -3.69 5.08 -27.84
C ALA A 10 -5.19 4.76 -27.73
N LYS A 11 -6.05 5.68 -28.19
CA LYS A 11 -7.50 5.53 -28.18
C LYS A 11 -7.98 4.32 -28.98
N LYS A 12 -7.39 4.07 -30.15
CA LYS A 12 -7.70 2.86 -30.95
C LYS A 12 -7.33 1.59 -30.20
N LEU A 13 -6.14 1.55 -29.60
CA LEU A 13 -5.73 0.41 -28.78
C LEU A 13 -6.65 0.21 -27.57
N ALA A 14 -7.09 1.30 -26.94
CA ALA A 14 -7.98 1.25 -25.78
C ALA A 14 -9.27 0.47 -26.10
N ILE A 15 -9.93 0.87 -27.19
CA ILE A 15 -11.18 0.27 -27.67
C ILE A 15 -10.97 -1.20 -28.05
N CYS A 16 -9.88 -1.51 -28.77
CA CYS A 16 -9.63 -2.87 -29.24
C CYS A 16 -9.31 -3.86 -28.12
N PHE A 17 -8.54 -3.43 -27.10
CA PHE A 17 -7.88 -4.36 -26.17
C PHE A 17 -8.44 -4.38 -24.76
N PHE A 18 -9.09 -3.31 -24.29
CA PHE A 18 -9.72 -3.30 -22.97
C PHE A 18 -11.23 -3.53 -23.05
N ARG A 19 -11.90 -3.04 -24.10
CA ARG A 19 -13.35 -3.21 -24.29
C ARG A 19 -14.13 -2.76 -23.03
N THR A 20 -14.63 -3.71 -22.23
CA THR A 20 -15.38 -3.47 -20.98
C THR A 20 -14.53 -3.62 -19.73
N ASP A 21 -13.25 -3.99 -19.84
CA ASP A 21 -12.30 -4.07 -18.72
C ASP A 21 -11.81 -2.67 -18.33
N LEU A 22 -12.66 -1.94 -17.63
CA LEU A 22 -12.40 -0.56 -17.19
C LEU A 22 -11.25 -0.49 -16.19
N ASP A 23 -11.09 -1.50 -15.34
CA ASP A 23 -9.96 -1.61 -14.40
C ASP A 23 -8.63 -1.64 -15.17
N ALA A 24 -8.50 -2.54 -16.15
CA ALA A 24 -7.28 -2.61 -16.96
C ALA A 24 -7.03 -1.32 -17.76
N LEU A 25 -8.09 -0.70 -18.28
CA LEU A 25 -7.98 0.59 -18.98
C LEU A 25 -7.45 1.69 -18.04
N ASN A 26 -7.99 1.79 -16.83
CA ASN A 26 -7.58 2.79 -15.84
C ASN A 26 -6.12 2.60 -15.43
N ARG A 27 -5.69 1.36 -15.17
CA ARG A 27 -4.28 1.03 -14.89
C ARG A 27 -3.37 1.41 -16.05
N TRP A 28 -3.79 1.14 -17.29
CA TRP A 28 -3.00 1.50 -18.47
C TRP A 28 -2.85 3.00 -18.67
N VAL A 29 -3.95 3.74 -18.51
CA VAL A 29 -3.94 5.21 -18.56
C VAL A 29 -3.03 5.77 -17.47
N ARG A 30 -3.15 5.29 -16.22
CA ARG A 30 -2.25 5.67 -15.12
C ARG A 30 -0.79 5.43 -15.49
N ASN A 31 -0.44 4.24 -15.97
CA ASN A 31 0.94 3.87 -16.28
C ASN A 31 1.51 4.73 -17.43
N ILE A 32 0.69 5.14 -18.41
CA ILE A 32 1.12 6.07 -19.46
C ILE A 32 1.51 7.43 -18.87
N HIS A 33 0.71 7.94 -17.92
CA HIS A 33 0.96 9.25 -17.31
C HIS A 33 2.15 9.22 -16.35
N ILE A 34 2.20 8.25 -15.43
CA ILE A 34 3.28 8.13 -14.44
C ILE A 34 4.64 7.95 -15.12
N ASN A 35 4.71 7.16 -16.19
CA ASN A 35 5.96 6.89 -16.89
C ASN A 35 6.23 7.85 -18.07
N GLU A 36 5.44 8.93 -18.18
CA GLU A 36 5.54 9.92 -19.26
C GLU A 36 5.74 9.32 -20.66
N ILE A 37 4.94 8.31 -21.03
CA ILE A 37 5.16 7.55 -22.26
C ILE A 37 4.83 8.41 -23.49
N LYS A 38 5.85 8.67 -24.33
CA LYS A 38 5.78 9.57 -25.49
C LYS A 38 5.94 8.87 -26.86
N THR A 39 5.92 7.54 -26.92
CA THR A 39 6.13 6.77 -28.17
C THR A 39 5.08 5.68 -28.38
N LYS A 40 4.82 5.30 -29.65
CA LYS A 40 3.88 4.21 -30.00
C LYS A 40 4.35 2.86 -29.47
N GLU A 41 5.67 2.65 -29.46
CA GLU A 41 6.33 1.46 -28.93
C GLU A 41 6.14 1.37 -27.42
N GLY A 42 6.33 2.49 -26.71
CA GLY A 42 6.09 2.58 -25.27
C GLY A 42 4.63 2.32 -24.91
N ILE A 43 3.68 2.86 -25.68
CA ILE A 43 2.23 2.61 -25.49
C ILE A 43 1.89 1.13 -25.68
N LYS A 44 2.49 0.48 -26.69
CA LYS A 44 2.34 -0.97 -26.89
C LYS A 44 2.96 -1.77 -25.75
N ALA A 45 4.12 -1.37 -25.26
CA ALA A 45 4.81 -2.05 -24.16
C ALA A 45 4.00 -1.96 -22.87
N SER A 46 3.48 -0.77 -22.52
CA SER A 46 2.64 -0.59 -21.32
C SER A 46 1.32 -1.36 -21.40
N LEU A 47 0.73 -1.49 -22.60
CA LEU A 47 -0.45 -2.33 -22.80
C LEU A 47 -0.16 -3.80 -22.51
N LYS A 48 0.99 -4.30 -23.00
CA LYS A 48 1.44 -5.68 -22.74
C LYS A 48 1.71 -5.89 -21.26
N ASP A 49 2.34 -4.93 -20.60
CA ASP A 49 2.61 -4.99 -19.15
C ASP A 49 1.31 -5.10 -18.35
N VAL A 50 0.31 -4.22 -18.57
CA VAL A 50 -0.98 -4.31 -17.86
C VAL A 50 -1.64 -5.68 -18.03
N LYS A 51 -1.63 -6.24 -19.24
CA LYS A 51 -2.18 -7.58 -19.49
C LYS A 51 -1.40 -8.68 -18.77
N LEU A 52 -0.07 -8.57 -18.75
CA LEU A 52 0.79 -9.49 -18.00
C LEU A 52 0.47 -9.42 -16.51
N ARG A 53 0.38 -8.22 -15.92
CA ARG A 53 0.06 -8.04 -14.50
C ARG A 53 -1.29 -8.62 -14.13
N LYS A 54 -2.34 -8.39 -14.92
CA LYS A 54 -3.66 -9.00 -14.66
C LYS A 54 -3.63 -10.52 -14.73
N LYS A 55 -2.85 -11.08 -15.66
CA LYS A 55 -2.66 -12.53 -15.75
C LYS A 55 -1.97 -13.08 -14.51
N ILE A 56 -0.93 -12.41 -14.01
CA ILE A 56 -0.24 -12.80 -12.78
C ILE A 56 -1.19 -12.66 -11.58
N GLU A 57 -1.93 -11.55 -11.46
CA GLU A 57 -2.89 -11.32 -10.37
C GLU A 57 -4.01 -12.36 -10.34
N SER A 58 -4.44 -12.89 -11.50
CA SER A 58 -5.48 -13.92 -11.58
C SER A 58 -4.99 -15.31 -11.16
N ASN A 59 -3.67 -15.54 -11.13
CA ASN A 59 -3.06 -16.75 -10.60
C ASN A 59 -1.71 -16.41 -9.96
N PRO A 60 -1.74 -15.81 -8.75
CA PRO A 60 -0.53 -15.31 -8.09
C PRO A 60 0.50 -16.42 -7.90
N PRO A 61 1.77 -16.19 -8.23
CA PRO A 61 2.82 -17.13 -7.92
C PRO A 61 2.98 -17.24 -6.39
N GLU A 62 3.37 -18.43 -5.93
CA GLU A 62 3.78 -18.61 -4.54
C GLU A 62 5.07 -17.82 -4.27
N VAL A 63 5.12 -17.15 -3.12
CA VAL A 63 6.31 -16.43 -2.65
C VAL A 63 6.78 -17.13 -1.38
N ASP A 64 8.03 -17.60 -1.40
CA ASP A 64 8.68 -18.15 -0.21
C ASP A 64 8.74 -17.07 0.87
N ASN A 65 8.34 -17.42 2.10
CA ASN A 65 8.28 -16.54 3.25
C ASN A 65 9.58 -15.76 3.50
N LYS A 66 10.73 -16.31 3.08
CA LYS A 66 12.05 -15.66 3.19
C LYS A 66 12.22 -14.45 2.27
N TYR A 67 11.49 -14.41 1.16
CA TYR A 67 11.55 -13.33 0.15
C TYR A 67 10.43 -12.31 0.29
N GLY A 68 9.38 -12.64 1.05
CA GLY A 68 8.37 -11.69 1.49
C GLY A 68 6.97 -12.23 1.47
N TRP A 69 6.05 -11.34 1.11
CA TRP A 69 4.65 -11.69 0.92
C TRP A 69 4.31 -11.66 -0.56
N SER A 70 3.39 -12.54 -0.97
CA SER A 70 2.72 -12.37 -2.26
C SER A 70 2.00 -11.01 -2.25
N PRO A 71 2.35 -10.07 -3.14
CA PRO A 71 1.72 -8.75 -3.13
C PRO A 71 0.23 -8.83 -3.43
N PHE A 72 -0.20 -9.85 -4.19
CA PHE A 72 -1.59 -10.08 -4.54
C PHE A 72 -2.45 -10.60 -3.39
N LEU A 73 -1.83 -11.22 -2.38
CA LEU A 73 -2.52 -11.64 -1.16
C LEU A 73 -2.39 -10.58 -0.05
N ALA A 74 -1.21 -10.00 0.10
CA ALA A 74 -0.93 -9.00 1.14
C ALA A 74 -1.77 -7.74 0.97
N LYS A 75 -2.06 -7.34 -0.28
CA LYS A 75 -2.90 -6.17 -0.58
C LYS A 75 -4.31 -6.27 0.03
N ASP A 76 -4.77 -7.49 0.31
CA ASP A 76 -6.11 -7.80 0.82
C ASP A 76 -6.14 -8.07 2.34
N PHE A 77 -5.00 -7.98 3.04
CA PHE A 77 -4.91 -8.31 4.47
C PHE A 77 -5.90 -7.53 5.36
N LEU A 78 -6.21 -6.29 4.99
CA LEU A 78 -7.10 -5.41 5.76
C LEU A 78 -8.47 -5.18 5.12
N VAL A 79 -8.79 -5.86 4.00
CA VAL A 79 -10.08 -5.69 3.30
C VAL A 79 -11.25 -6.04 4.22
N GLY A 80 -11.12 -7.08 5.06
CA GLY A 80 -12.14 -7.45 6.04
C GLY A 80 -12.39 -6.40 7.13
N LYS A 81 -11.50 -5.40 7.26
CA LYS A 81 -11.63 -4.25 8.16
C LYS A 81 -11.97 -2.95 7.43
N GLY A 82 -12.30 -3.03 6.14
CA GLY A 82 -12.68 -1.89 5.32
C GLY A 82 -11.49 -1.07 4.79
N VAL A 83 -10.27 -1.60 4.81
CA VAL A 83 -9.08 -0.96 4.23
C VAL A 83 -8.64 -1.76 3.02
N ASP A 84 -9.15 -1.35 1.85
CA ASP A 84 -8.79 -1.92 0.55
C ASP A 84 -7.62 -1.14 -0.07
N THR A 85 -6.76 -1.85 -0.79
CA THR A 85 -5.65 -1.24 -1.53
C THR A 85 -5.84 -1.41 -3.03
N ASN A 86 -5.17 -0.56 -3.80
CA ASN A 86 -5.19 -0.64 -5.26
C ASN A 86 -4.37 -1.84 -5.77
N ASP A 87 -4.23 -1.95 -7.09
CA ASP A 87 -3.35 -2.94 -7.68
C ASP A 87 -1.88 -2.68 -7.33
N TYR A 88 -1.11 -3.76 -7.23
CA TYR A 88 0.32 -3.69 -7.02
C TYR A 88 1.04 -3.36 -8.33
N HIS A 89 1.72 -2.22 -8.38
CA HIS A 89 2.31 -1.69 -9.61
C HIS A 89 3.61 -0.93 -9.33
N PHE A 90 4.42 -0.78 -10.37
CA PHE A 90 5.61 0.07 -10.30
C PHE A 90 5.20 1.55 -10.38
N SER A 91 5.60 2.34 -9.39
CA SER A 91 5.39 3.79 -9.36
C SER A 91 6.63 4.47 -8.79
N PHE A 92 7.00 5.60 -9.40
CA PHE A 92 8.24 6.32 -9.12
C PHE A 92 9.47 5.40 -9.26
N ASP A 93 10.00 4.88 -8.15
CA ASP A 93 11.18 4.01 -8.14
C ASP A 93 10.96 2.69 -7.37
N THR A 94 9.72 2.34 -7.04
CA THR A 94 9.40 1.15 -6.25
C THR A 94 8.11 0.47 -6.69
N TRP A 95 7.99 -0.81 -6.37
CA TRP A 95 6.73 -1.53 -6.51
C TRP A 95 5.87 -1.28 -5.28
N ILE A 96 4.66 -0.76 -5.50
CA ILE A 96 3.77 -0.27 -4.46
C ILE A 96 2.32 -0.71 -4.68
N SER A 97 1.62 -0.93 -3.57
CA SER A 97 0.17 -0.77 -3.50
C SER A 97 -0.18 0.04 -2.26
N CYS A 98 -1.22 0.86 -2.35
CA CYS A 98 -1.70 1.63 -1.22
C CYS A 98 -3.23 1.72 -1.21
N SER A 99 -3.78 1.85 -0.01
CA SER A 99 -5.16 2.25 0.19
C SER A 99 -5.33 3.74 -0.08
N HIS A 100 -6.57 4.15 -0.27
CA HIS A 100 -6.92 5.55 -0.05
C HIS A 100 -6.75 5.90 1.43
N MET A 101 -6.64 7.20 1.72
CA MET A 101 -6.64 7.70 3.10
C MET A 101 -8.05 7.56 3.66
N ILE A 102 -8.23 6.75 4.69
CA ILE A 102 -9.53 6.48 5.32
C ILE A 102 -9.64 7.34 6.58
N GLU A 103 -10.71 8.12 6.68
CA GLU A 103 -11.00 8.88 7.89
C GLU A 103 -11.45 7.95 9.02
N ILE A 104 -10.89 8.15 10.21
CA ILE A 104 -11.18 7.40 11.43
C ILE A 104 -11.42 8.37 12.59
N GLY A 105 -12.14 7.90 13.60
CA GLY A 105 -12.61 8.76 14.68
C GLY A 105 -13.75 9.68 14.23
N ASN A 106 -14.67 9.97 15.14
CA ASN A 106 -15.83 10.83 14.87
C ASN A 106 -16.07 11.86 15.98
N ASP A 107 -15.13 11.96 16.91
CA ASP A 107 -15.23 12.64 18.20
C ASP A 107 -14.23 13.80 18.34
N GLY A 108 -13.33 13.99 17.36
CA GLY A 108 -12.37 15.11 17.30
C GLY A 108 -12.82 16.27 16.41
N LEU A 109 -12.18 17.44 16.56
CA LEU A 109 -12.44 18.63 15.73
C LEU A 109 -12.03 18.40 14.27
N PHE A 110 -10.89 17.73 14.08
CA PHE A 110 -10.43 17.22 12.79
C PHE A 110 -10.49 15.69 12.81
N ARG A 111 -10.85 15.04 11.71
CA ARG A 111 -10.84 13.57 11.71
C ARG A 111 -9.41 13.06 11.64
N ASP A 112 -9.12 11.99 12.39
CA ASP A 112 -7.88 11.26 12.22
C ASP A 112 -7.98 10.45 10.93
N SER A 113 -6.88 9.89 10.45
CA SER A 113 -6.92 9.08 9.24
C SER A 113 -5.92 7.94 9.26
N VAL A 114 -6.18 6.89 8.50
CA VAL A 114 -5.30 5.72 8.35
C VAL A 114 -5.18 5.29 6.89
N ALA A 115 -3.99 4.85 6.50
CA ALA A 115 -3.73 4.29 5.19
C ALA A 115 -2.77 3.10 5.31
N TYR A 116 -2.95 2.13 4.41
CA TYR A 116 -2.15 0.92 4.33
C TYR A 116 -1.33 0.91 3.05
N TYR A 117 -0.06 0.54 3.17
CA TYR A 117 0.92 0.55 2.09
C TYR A 117 1.69 -0.76 2.03
N LEU A 118 2.02 -1.17 0.81
CA LEU A 118 2.88 -2.28 0.50
C LEU A 118 4.02 -1.74 -0.36
N TYR A 119 5.25 -2.10 -0.05
CA TYR A 119 6.43 -1.80 -0.85
C TYR A 119 7.23 -3.07 -1.09
N GLY A 120 7.92 -3.15 -2.22
CA GLY A 120 8.75 -4.31 -2.52
C GLY A 120 9.37 -4.25 -3.91
N ASP A 121 9.37 -5.39 -4.58
CA ASP A 121 9.76 -5.53 -5.97
C ASP A 121 8.65 -6.21 -6.79
N GLU A 122 8.93 -6.48 -8.06
CA GLU A 122 7.98 -7.07 -9.00
C GLU A 122 7.35 -8.39 -8.52
N TYR A 123 8.06 -9.13 -7.67
CA TYR A 123 7.72 -10.51 -7.30
C TYR A 123 7.20 -10.62 -5.88
N ALA A 124 7.68 -9.77 -4.96
CA ALA A 124 7.33 -9.85 -3.55
C ALA A 124 7.17 -8.47 -2.90
N ALA A 125 6.13 -8.34 -2.08
CA ALA A 125 6.08 -7.28 -1.08
C ALA A 125 7.10 -7.59 0.02
N LYS A 126 7.86 -6.57 0.42
CA LYS A 126 8.98 -6.65 1.38
C LYS A 126 8.81 -5.75 2.59
N LYS A 127 7.90 -4.77 2.51
CA LYS A 127 7.50 -3.89 3.60
C LYS A 127 6.00 -3.67 3.55
N LEU A 128 5.33 -3.87 4.68
CA LEU A 128 3.93 -3.56 4.90
C LEU A 128 3.89 -2.42 5.92
N LYS A 129 3.11 -1.38 5.66
CA LYS A 129 3.09 -0.17 6.50
C LYS A 129 1.66 0.30 6.71
N LEU A 130 1.23 0.33 7.97
CA LEU A 130 0.02 1.04 8.40
C LEU A 130 0.44 2.40 8.93
N ARG A 131 -0.06 3.48 8.32
CA ARG A 131 0.22 4.85 8.72
C ARG A 131 -1.06 5.51 9.20
N ALA A 132 -1.09 5.96 10.44
CA ALA A 132 -2.18 6.72 11.01
C ALA A 132 -1.75 8.16 11.31
N ASN A 133 -2.52 9.13 10.83
CA ASN A 133 -2.34 10.55 11.12
C ASN A 133 -3.35 10.94 12.20
N ILE A 134 -2.84 11.29 13.38
CA ILE A 134 -3.63 11.73 14.53
C ILE A 134 -3.62 13.24 14.56
N ASN A 135 -4.77 13.84 14.29
CA ASN A 135 -4.93 15.28 14.12
C ASN A 135 -5.34 16.00 15.41
N ASN A 136 -5.81 15.26 16.42
CA ASN A 136 -6.16 15.82 17.74
C ASN A 136 -5.36 15.15 18.85
N SER A 137 -4.93 15.94 19.82
CA SER A 137 -4.33 15.46 21.05
C SER A 137 -5.22 15.84 22.25
N PRO A 138 -5.59 14.88 23.12
CA PRO A 138 -5.25 13.46 23.07
C PRO A 138 -5.97 12.70 21.93
N ILE A 139 -5.40 11.55 21.53
CA ILE A 139 -6.06 10.65 20.58
C ILE A 139 -7.42 10.19 21.13
N SER A 140 -8.39 10.10 20.24
CA SER A 140 -9.73 9.62 20.54
C SER A 140 -9.73 8.10 20.82
N ASN A 141 -10.63 7.63 21.68
CA ASN A 141 -10.77 6.19 21.95
C ASN A 141 -11.22 5.44 20.69
N CYS A 142 -12.04 6.07 19.84
CA CYS A 142 -12.49 5.48 18.58
C CYS A 142 -11.32 5.28 17.61
N SER A 143 -10.49 6.30 17.41
CA SER A 143 -9.27 6.21 16.60
C SER A 143 -8.30 5.18 17.16
N LYS A 144 -8.04 5.22 18.47
CA LYS A 144 -7.14 4.28 19.14
C LYS A 144 -7.58 2.82 18.94
N ASN A 145 -8.87 2.53 19.12
CA ASN A 145 -9.40 1.17 18.93
C ASN A 145 -9.31 0.73 17.46
N THR A 146 -9.66 1.62 16.52
CA THR A 146 -9.58 1.32 15.09
C THR A 146 -8.16 0.99 14.66
N ILE A 147 -7.19 1.80 15.07
CA ILE A 147 -5.77 1.59 14.77
C ILE A 147 -5.26 0.30 15.40
N SER A 148 -5.64 0.02 16.65
CA SER A 148 -5.23 -1.22 17.33
C SER A 148 -5.73 -2.45 16.59
N LEU A 149 -7.00 -2.46 16.18
CA LEU A 149 -7.60 -3.57 15.41
C LEU A 149 -6.94 -3.76 14.04
N LEU A 150 -6.61 -2.66 13.35
CA LEU A 150 -5.94 -2.72 12.05
C LEU A 150 -4.49 -3.21 12.19
N ALA A 151 -3.77 -2.74 13.21
CA ALA A 151 -2.40 -3.14 13.47
C ALA A 151 -2.31 -4.61 13.89
N GLU A 152 -3.22 -5.07 14.74
CA GLU A 152 -3.33 -6.47 15.17
C GLU A 152 -3.62 -7.38 13.97
N GLU A 153 -4.62 -7.06 13.15
CA GLU A 153 -4.93 -7.83 11.93
C GLU A 153 -3.73 -7.84 10.97
N LEU A 154 -3.08 -6.70 10.75
CA LEU A 154 -1.92 -6.62 9.86
C LEU A 154 -0.77 -7.49 10.36
N ILE A 155 -0.42 -7.40 11.65
CA ILE A 155 0.67 -8.17 12.24
C ILE A 155 0.35 -9.67 12.20
N SER A 156 -0.88 -10.05 12.55
CA SER A 156 -1.33 -11.43 12.50
C SER A 156 -1.23 -12.01 11.09
N LYS A 157 -1.83 -11.36 10.09
CA LYS A 157 -1.77 -11.81 8.69
C LYS A 157 -0.35 -11.82 8.15
N ALA A 158 0.45 -10.85 8.53
CA ALA A 158 1.82 -10.75 8.07
C ALA A 158 2.72 -11.83 8.67
N LEU A 159 2.53 -12.23 9.93
CA LEU A 159 3.43 -13.16 10.62
C LEU A 159 2.86 -14.58 10.75
N GLY A 160 1.58 -14.78 10.42
CA GLY A 160 0.87 -16.05 10.60
C GLY A 160 0.70 -16.43 12.08
N ASP A 161 0.63 -15.44 12.98
CA ASP A 161 0.53 -15.66 14.42
C ASP A 161 -0.30 -14.55 15.09
N ASP A 162 -1.23 -14.97 15.96
CA ASP A 162 -2.18 -14.12 16.67
C ASP A 162 -1.70 -13.71 18.08
N ASP A 163 -0.52 -14.17 18.53
CA ASP A 163 -0.03 -13.99 19.91
C ASP A 163 0.52 -12.58 20.24
N PHE A 164 0.21 -11.55 19.45
CA PHE A 164 0.73 -10.19 19.68
C PHE A 164 -0.20 -9.34 20.54
N ASN A 165 0.29 -8.90 21.71
CA ASN A 165 -0.40 -7.90 22.51
C ASN A 165 -0.14 -6.48 21.96
N ILE A 166 -1.01 -6.01 21.05
CA ILE A 166 -0.86 -4.70 20.41
C ILE A 166 -0.82 -3.54 21.43
N ASN A 167 -1.58 -3.65 22.52
CA ASN A 167 -1.61 -2.64 23.57
C ASN A 167 -0.26 -2.54 24.31
N GLU A 168 0.39 -3.68 24.55
CA GLU A 168 1.73 -3.71 25.13
C GLU A 168 2.74 -3.06 24.19
N LEU A 169 2.69 -3.37 22.88
CA LEU A 169 3.57 -2.75 21.90
C LEU A 169 3.38 -1.24 21.82
N PHE A 170 2.13 -0.76 21.79
CA PHE A 170 1.82 0.67 21.80
C PHE A 170 2.25 1.39 23.09
N SER A 171 2.34 0.68 24.22
CA SER A 171 2.86 1.27 25.47
C SER A 171 4.38 1.51 25.46
N LYS A 172 5.10 0.90 24.50
CA LYS A 172 6.57 0.89 24.43
C LYS A 172 7.11 1.69 23.25
N ILE A 173 6.31 2.56 22.62
CA ILE A 173 6.72 3.32 21.44
C ILE A 173 7.87 4.29 21.78
N PRO A 174 8.95 4.34 20.99
CA PRO A 174 9.22 3.52 19.81
C PRO A 174 9.65 2.10 20.19
N VAL A 175 9.09 1.11 19.50
CA VAL A 175 9.42 -0.32 19.72
C VAL A 175 9.80 -0.98 18.41
N MET A 176 10.76 -1.91 18.48
CA MET A 176 11.11 -2.81 17.38
C MET A 176 11.29 -4.21 17.94
N ILE A 177 10.66 -5.19 17.29
CA ILE A 177 10.77 -6.61 17.64
C ILE A 177 11.17 -7.40 16.39
N LYS A 178 12.03 -8.39 16.59
CA LYS A 178 12.40 -9.34 15.54
C LYS A 178 11.64 -10.64 15.76
N LYS A 179 11.04 -11.15 14.70
CA LYS A 179 10.48 -12.51 14.64
C LYS A 179 10.94 -13.17 13.36
N ASP A 180 11.67 -14.27 13.51
CA ASP A 180 12.33 -14.96 12.41
C ASP A 180 13.17 -14.00 11.54
N ASN A 181 12.84 -13.87 10.26
CA ASN A 181 13.49 -12.98 9.29
C ASN A 181 12.75 -11.65 9.11
N ARG A 182 11.90 -11.24 10.06
CA ARG A 182 11.05 -10.06 9.96
C ARG A 182 11.21 -9.14 11.16
N TYR A 183 11.10 -7.85 10.91
CA TYR A 183 11.02 -6.83 11.92
C TYR A 183 9.62 -6.25 11.96
N VAL A 184 9.06 -6.09 13.15
CA VAL A 184 7.89 -5.23 13.39
C VAL A 184 8.39 -4.02 14.16
N SER A 185 8.18 -2.83 13.62
CA SER A 185 8.50 -1.57 14.28
C SER A 185 7.26 -0.70 14.41
N ILE A 186 7.17 0.01 15.53
CA ILE A 186 6.12 0.99 15.78
C ILE A 186 6.79 2.29 16.20
N THR A 187 6.52 3.35 15.44
CA THR A 187 7.12 4.66 15.63
C THR A 187 6.05 5.74 15.76
N LYS A 188 6.41 6.83 16.41
CA LYS A 188 5.60 8.04 16.53
C LYS A 188 6.45 9.24 16.13
N GLU A 189 5.92 10.06 15.24
CA GLU A 189 6.54 11.31 14.80
C GLU A 189 5.56 12.47 14.97
N ASP A 190 5.90 13.45 15.80
CA ASP A 190 5.04 14.61 16.02
C ASP A 190 5.02 15.51 14.78
N PHE A 191 3.85 16.05 14.45
CA PHE A 191 3.73 17.04 13.38
C PHE A 191 4.47 18.31 13.77
N ALA A 192 5.03 19.02 12.78
CA ALA A 192 5.66 20.32 12.99
C ALA A 192 4.65 21.42 13.43
N SER A 193 3.35 21.17 13.32
CA SER A 193 2.30 22.12 13.70
C SER A 193 2.10 22.19 15.21
N GLN A 194 1.60 23.33 15.71
CA GLN A 194 1.40 23.55 17.14
C GLN A 194 0.20 22.79 17.73
N ASN A 195 -0.55 22.03 16.91
CA ASN A 195 -1.78 21.37 17.32
C ASN A 195 -1.54 20.05 18.07
N GLY A 196 -0.28 19.64 18.21
CA GLY A 196 0.12 18.43 18.95
C GLY A 196 -0.28 17.11 18.27
N GLY A 197 -0.64 17.15 16.99
CA GLY A 197 -0.89 15.96 16.18
C GLY A 197 0.39 15.21 15.86
N TYR A 198 0.26 13.96 15.42
CA TYR A 198 1.40 13.08 15.14
C TYR A 198 1.05 11.98 14.14
N THR A 199 2.08 11.43 13.49
CA THR A 199 1.99 10.19 12.73
C THR A 199 2.31 9.02 13.67
N LEU A 200 1.48 7.98 13.65
CA LEU A 200 1.82 6.66 14.17
C LEU A 200 2.04 5.71 12.99
N GLU A 201 3.16 5.00 12.96
CA GLU A 201 3.43 4.01 11.92
C GLU A 201 3.64 2.63 12.55
N VAL A 202 3.00 1.62 11.97
CA VAL A 202 3.29 0.21 12.22
C VAL A 202 3.88 -0.34 10.93
N VAL A 203 5.13 -0.77 11.00
CA VAL A 203 5.89 -1.27 9.83
C VAL A 203 6.30 -2.71 10.09
N ILE A 204 6.08 -3.56 9.08
CA ILE A 204 6.51 -4.95 9.07
C ILE A 204 7.38 -5.14 7.84
N GLU A 205 8.64 -5.51 8.02
CA GLU A 205 9.59 -5.60 6.92
C GLU A 205 10.51 -6.82 7.04
N ILE A 206 11.00 -7.29 5.90
CA ILE A 206 11.96 -8.38 5.86
C ILE A 206 13.34 -7.85 6.24
N GLU A 207 14.08 -8.65 7.00
CA GLU A 207 15.47 -8.38 7.32
C GLU A 207 16.32 -8.08 6.07
N GLY A 208 17.06 -6.98 6.13
CA GLY A 208 17.94 -6.54 5.04
C GLY A 208 17.23 -5.81 3.89
N TYR A 209 15.92 -5.61 3.96
CA TYR A 209 15.23 -4.72 3.03
C TYR A 209 15.44 -3.26 3.43
N SER A 210 15.92 -2.44 2.49
CA SER A 210 16.01 -0.99 2.63
C SER A 210 15.13 -0.37 1.55
N SER A 211 13.89 -0.03 1.87
CA SER A 211 13.12 0.89 1.02
C SER A 211 13.63 2.31 1.22
N LYS A 212 13.64 3.14 0.18
CA LYS A 212 13.62 4.58 0.40
C LYS A 212 12.27 4.94 1.01
N ASP A 213 12.26 5.69 2.10
CA ASP A 213 11.02 6.20 2.67
C ASP A 213 10.41 7.23 1.71
N HIS A 214 9.12 7.03 1.40
CA HIS A 214 8.27 7.94 0.62
C HIS A 214 7.04 8.30 1.43
#